data_AF-A0A453SPQ5-F1
#
_entry.id   AF-A0A453SPQ5-F1
#
_cell.length_a   1.000
_cell.length_b   1.000
_cell.length_c   1.000
_cell.angle_alpha   90.00
_cell.angle_beta   90.00
_cell.angle_gamma   90.00
#
_symmetry.space_group_name_H-M   'P 1'
#
loop_
_entity.id
_entity.type
_entity.pdbx_description
1 polymer ?
#
loop_
_entity_poly.entity_id
_entity_poly.type
_entity_poly.pdbx_seq_one_letter_code
_entity_poly.pdbx_strand_id
1 'polypeptide(L)'
;MVFGNIGSWAAQLITEAGGKVVSIRDVTGAVKNSNGIDIAKLKKHSAENRGIKGFDGGDAVDPTSLLTEECDVLIPAALGGVINK
;
A
#
# COMPACT_ATOMS: atom_id res chain seq x y z
N MET A 1 4.53 1.38 0.56
CA MET A 1 3.81 2.44 1.31
C MET A 1 2.90 1.81 2.36
N VAL A 2 2.75 2.42 3.55
CA VAL A 2 1.79 1.93 4.57
C VAL A 2 0.42 2.57 4.41
N PHE A 3 -0.63 1.77 4.24
CA PHE A 3 -2.03 2.16 4.05
C PHE A 3 -2.68 2.50 5.39
N GLY A 4 -2.49 3.73 5.81
CA GLY A 4 -3.24 4.36 6.90
C GLY A 4 -3.97 5.60 6.40
N ASN A 5 -4.40 6.48 7.32
CA ASN A 5 -5.08 7.74 6.94
C ASN A 5 -4.25 8.52 5.90
N ILE A 6 -2.99 8.83 6.22
CA ILE A 6 -2.08 9.58 5.32
C ILE A 6 -1.73 8.76 4.07
N GLY A 7 -1.35 7.48 4.23
CA GLY A 7 -0.93 6.65 3.09
C GLY A 7 -2.04 6.43 2.06
N SER A 8 -3.30 6.33 2.50
CA SER A 8 -4.43 6.19 1.59
C SER A 8 -4.71 7.46 0.77
N TRP A 9 -4.48 8.65 1.35
CA TRP A 9 -4.55 9.92 0.62
C TRP A 9 -3.35 10.09 -0.30
N ALA A 10 -2.14 9.76 0.15
CA ALA A 10 -0.94 9.80 -0.68
C ALA A 10 -1.07 8.88 -1.91
N ALA A 11 -1.51 7.64 -1.72
CA ALA A 11 -1.75 6.70 -2.82
C ALA A 11 -2.79 7.22 -3.82
N GLN A 12 -3.86 7.84 -3.33
CA GLN A 12 -4.89 8.44 -4.18
C GLN A 12 -4.33 9.61 -4.99
N LEU A 13 -3.65 10.57 -4.34
CA LEU A 13 -3.07 11.74 -5.01
C LEU A 13 -2.00 11.34 -6.04
N ILE A 14 -1.18 10.33 -5.74
CA ILE A 14 -0.20 9.78 -6.68
C ILE A 14 -0.92 9.25 -7.93
N THR A 15 -2.02 8.51 -7.74
CA THR A 15 -2.78 7.94 -8.85
C THR A 15 -3.49 9.01 -9.67
N GLU A 16 -4.05 10.04 -9.02
CA GLU A 16 -4.66 11.21 -9.66
C GLU A 16 -3.64 12.05 -10.44
N ALA A 17 -2.39 12.12 -9.98
CA ALA A 17 -1.29 12.76 -10.69
C ALA A 17 -0.72 11.92 -11.85
N GLY A 18 -1.30 10.75 -12.15
CA GLY A 18 -0.86 9.84 -13.20
C GLY A 18 0.26 8.88 -12.78
N GLY A 19 0.64 8.87 -11.51
CA GLY A 19 1.56 7.90 -10.94
C GLY A 19 0.91 6.53 -10.74
N LYS A 20 1.73 5.48 -10.70
CA LYS A 20 1.27 4.11 -10.48
C LYS A 20 1.67 3.64 -9.08
N VAL A 21 0.69 3.22 -8.28
CA VAL A 21 0.95 2.54 -7.01
C VAL A 21 1.03 1.05 -7.26
N VAL A 22 2.23 0.47 -7.20
CA VAL A 22 2.46 -0.95 -7.50
C VAL A 22 2.46 -1.85 -6.27
N SER A 23 2.66 -1.28 -5.07
CA SER A 23 2.70 -2.06 -3.83
C SER A 23 2.23 -1.25 -2.62
N ILE A 24 1.49 -1.90 -1.74
CA ILE A 24 0.92 -1.28 -0.56
C ILE A 24 0.78 -2.30 0.57
N ARG A 25 1.01 -1.86 1.82
CA ARG A 25 0.89 -2.72 3.00
C ARG A 25 0.11 -2.03 4.09
N ASP A 26 -0.56 -2.77 4.95
CA ASP A 26 -1.10 -2.29 6.21
C ASP A 26 -0.70 -3.25 7.35
N VAL A 27 -1.40 -3.17 8.47
CA VAL A 27 -1.21 -4.06 9.62
C VAL A 27 -1.77 -5.46 9.40
N THR A 28 -2.66 -5.65 8.43
CA THR A 28 -3.36 -6.91 8.11
C THR A 28 -2.67 -7.72 7.02
N GLY A 29 -1.90 -7.05 6.15
CA GLY A 29 -1.19 -7.71 5.06
C GLY A 29 -0.56 -6.73 4.08
N ALA A 30 -0.20 -7.26 2.91
CA ALA A 30 0.31 -6.46 1.81
C ALA A 30 -0.16 -6.98 0.46
N VAL A 31 -0.29 -6.07 -0.49
CA VAL A 31 -0.73 -6.33 -1.86
C VAL A 31 0.26 -5.70 -2.83
N LYS A 32 0.55 -6.44 -3.90
CA LYS A 32 1.36 -5.98 -5.02
C LYS A 32 0.61 -6.17 -6.34
N ASN A 33 0.71 -5.21 -7.24
CA ASN A 33 0.27 -5.33 -8.62
C ASN A 33 1.17 -4.48 -9.53
N SER A 34 2.00 -5.12 -10.34
CA SER A 34 2.90 -4.45 -11.28
C SER A 34 2.15 -3.61 -12.34
N ASN A 35 0.88 -3.94 -12.61
CA ASN A 35 0.02 -3.17 -13.50
C ASN A 35 -0.59 -1.94 -12.82
N GLY A 36 -0.50 -1.85 -11.49
CA GLY A 36 -1.06 -0.77 -10.67
C GLY A 36 -2.24 -1.26 -9.84
N ILE A 37 -2.32 -0.77 -8.60
CA ILE A 37 -3.38 -1.06 -7.65
C ILE A 37 -4.47 0.00 -7.79
N ASP A 38 -5.72 -0.41 -7.94
CA ASP A 38 -6.88 0.48 -7.91
C ASP A 38 -7.12 0.96 -6.47
N ILE A 39 -6.66 2.17 -6.16
CA ILE A 39 -6.72 2.74 -4.82
C ILE A 39 -8.16 2.99 -4.36
N ALA A 40 -9.08 3.30 -5.28
CA ALA A 40 -10.48 3.51 -4.93
C ALA A 40 -11.14 2.20 -4.48
N LYS A 41 -10.90 1.11 -5.21
CA LYS A 41 -11.36 -0.23 -4.81
C LYS A 41 -10.70 -0.71 -3.53
N LEU A 42 -9.39 -0.48 -3.38
CA LEU A 42 -8.66 -0.86 -2.18
C LEU A 42 -9.19 -0.12 -0.93
N LYS A 43 -9.50 1.18 -1.04
CA LYS A 43 -10.12 1.96 0.04
C LYS A 43 -11.46 1.37 0.44
N LYS A 44 -12.31 1.01 -0.53
CA LYS A 44 -13.60 0.37 -0.27
C LYS A 44 -13.43 -0.98 0.42
N HIS A 45 -12.57 -1.85 -0.12
CA HIS A 45 -12.26 -3.16 0.47
C HIS A 45 -11.77 -3.02 1.92
N SER A 46 -10.85 -2.08 2.16
CA SER A 46 -10.29 -1.83 3.49
C SER A 46 -11.34 -1.34 4.49
N ALA A 47 -12.31 -0.53 4.05
CA ALA A 47 -13.40 -0.05 4.89
C ALA A 47 -14.36 -1.18 5.28
N GLU A 48 -14.64 -2.11 4.35
CA GLU A 48 -15.54 -3.24 4.56
C GLU A 48 -14.90 -4.37 5.39
N ASN A 49 -13.61 -4.65 5.15
CA ASN A 49 -12.90 -5.79 5.73
C ASN A 49 -11.97 -5.42 6.90
N ARG A 50 -11.92 -4.13 7.27
CA ARG A 50 -11.00 -3.57 8.29
C ARG A 50 -9.52 -3.84 8.01
N GLY A 51 -9.16 -3.85 6.72
CA GLY A 51 -7.79 -4.03 6.25
C GLY A 51 -7.73 -4.49 4.79
N ILE A 52 -6.53 -4.56 4.23
CA ILE A 52 -6.31 -4.89 2.82
C ILE A 52 -6.10 -6.38 2.53
N LYS A 53 -6.03 -7.22 3.56
CA LYS A 53 -5.87 -8.67 3.37
C LYS A 53 -7.02 -9.23 2.53
N GLY A 54 -6.69 -10.07 1.56
CA GLY A 54 -7.68 -10.70 0.67
C GLY A 54 -8.26 -9.78 -0.41
N PHE A 55 -7.67 -8.60 -0.63
CA PHE A 55 -8.01 -7.77 -1.78
C PHE A 55 -7.65 -8.49 -3.09
N ASP A 56 -8.58 -8.48 -4.05
CA ASP A 56 -8.48 -9.21 -5.32
C ASP A 56 -7.79 -8.44 -6.44
N GLY A 57 -7.55 -7.13 -6.25
CA GLY A 57 -6.89 -6.28 -7.23
C GLY A 57 -5.36 -6.39 -7.27
N GLY A 58 -4.78 -7.45 -6.72
CA GLY A 58 -3.35 -7.75 -6.75
C GLY A 58 -2.98 -9.03 -6.00
N ASP A 59 -1.70 -9.36 -6.02
CA ASP A 59 -1.16 -10.52 -5.35
C ASP A 59 -0.86 -10.20 -3.88
N ALA A 60 -1.27 -11.09 -2.98
CA ALA A 60 -0.89 -11.00 -1.58
C ALA A 60 0.61 -11.31 -1.42
N VAL A 61 1.33 -10.43 -0.76
CA VAL A 61 2.78 -10.57 -0.53
C VAL A 61 3.10 -10.48 0.96
N ASP A 62 4.28 -10.95 1.35
CA ASP A 62 4.75 -10.84 2.72
C ASP A 62 4.98 -9.36 3.09
N PRO A 63 4.33 -8.83 4.15
CA PRO A 63 4.51 -7.45 4.57
C PRO A 63 5.95 -7.11 4.97
N THR A 64 6.75 -8.11 5.36
CA THR A 64 8.15 -7.93 5.77
C THR A 64 9.09 -7.81 4.57
N SER A 65 8.78 -8.43 3.44
CA SER A 65 9.60 -8.35 2.22
C SER A 65 9.49 -7.00 1.50
N LEU A 66 8.48 -6.20 1.83
CA LEU A 66 8.21 -4.88 1.22
C LEU A 66 9.17 -3.77 1.64
N LEU A 67 9.92 -3.94 2.74
CA LEU A 67 10.93 -2.96 3.16
C LEU A 67 12.25 -3.11 2.39
N THR A 68 12.45 -4.26 1.74
CA THR A 68 13.69 -4.62 1.04
C THR A 68 13.53 -4.66 -0.48
N GLU A 69 12.36 -4.30 -1.00
CA GLU A 69 12.03 -4.43 -2.41
C GLU A 69 12.33 -3.14 -3.19
N GLU A 70 12.74 -3.27 -4.45
CA GLU A 70 12.97 -2.11 -5.33
C GLU A 70 11.67 -1.34 -5.55
N CYS A 71 11.67 -0.07 -5.15
CA CYS A 71 10.62 0.89 -5.46
C CYS A 71 11.23 2.26 -5.76
N ASP A 72 10.64 2.99 -6.71
CA ASP A 72 11.11 4.34 -7.05
C ASP A 72 10.95 5.33 -5.87
N VAL A 73 9.92 5.11 -5.04
CA VAL A 73 9.60 5.94 -3.87
C VAL A 73 9.04 5.08 -2.73
N LEU A 74 9.76 5.01 -1.61
CA LEU A 74 9.29 4.41 -0.36
C LEU A 74 8.69 5.50 0.54
N ILE A 75 7.38 5.40 0.84
CA ILE A 75 6.71 6.28 1.80
C ILE A 75 6.42 5.51 3.11
N PRO A 76 7.27 5.64 4.14
CA PRO A 76 7.03 5.07 5.46
C PRO A 76 6.12 5.98 6.29
N ALA A 77 4.80 5.82 6.17
CA ALA A 77 3.79 6.67 6.84
C ALA A 77 3.00 5.91 7.94
N ALA A 78 3.69 5.13 8.80
CA ALA A 78 3.02 4.27 9.79
C ALA A 78 3.12 4.77 11.23
N LEU A 79 4.34 5.06 11.72
CA LEU A 79 4.65 5.56 13.08
C LEU A 79 6.17 5.80 13.11
N GLY A 80 6.68 6.70 13.96
CA GLY A 80 8.13 6.92 14.06
C GLY A 80 8.89 5.63 14.41
N GLY A 81 10.02 5.36 13.76
CA GLY A 81 10.88 4.20 14.04
C GLY A 81 10.86 3.05 13.01
N VAL A 82 10.25 3.23 11.82
CA VAL A 82 10.22 2.19 10.76
C VAL A 82 11.56 2.01 10.04
N ILE A 83 12.49 2.97 10.18
CA ILE A 83 13.87 2.85 9.69
C ILE A 83 14.78 2.86 10.92
N ASN A 84 15.36 1.70 11.23
CA ASN A 84 16.46 1.56 12.17
C ASN A 84 17.73 1.13 11.40
N LYS A 85 18.89 1.29 12.05
CA LYS A 85 20.21 1.27 11.42
C LYS A 85 20.63 -0.11 10.90
#